data_AF-A0A9D6JJD1-F1
#
_entry.id   AF-A0A9D6JJD1-F1
#
_cell.length_a   1.000
_cell.length_b   1.000
_cell.length_c   1.000
_cell.angle_alpha   90.00
_cell.angle_beta   90.00
_cell.angle_gamma   90.00
#
_symmetry.space_group_name_H-M   'P 1'
#
loop_
_entity.id
_entity.type
_entity.pdbx_description
1 polymer ?
#
loop_
_entity_poly.entity_id
_entity_poly.type
_entity_poly.pdbx_seq_one_letter_code
_entity_poly.pdbx_strand_id
1 'polypeptide(L)' 'VITETGEAFGFDVDAFRKHCLLNGLDDIGLTLQHADAIRQYETSRKQSAPWLFN' A
#
# COMPACT_ATOMS: atom_id res chain seq x y z
N VAL A 1 -22.55 11.61 0.03
CA VAL A 1 -23.43 10.98 1.04
C VAL A 1 -24.86 11.30 0.67
N ILE A 2 -25.76 10.31 0.60
CA ILE A 2 -27.17 10.53 0.25
C ILE A 2 -28.03 10.14 1.46
N THR A 3 -28.98 10.98 1.84
CA THR A 3 -29.89 10.73 2.97
C THR A 3 -31.10 9.88 2.54
N GLU A 4 -31.86 9.37 3.51
CA GLU A 4 -33.11 8.63 3.26
C GLU A 4 -34.15 9.48 2.51
N THR A 5 -34.07 10.81 2.61
CA THR A 5 -34.93 11.77 1.89
C THR A 5 -34.40 12.12 0.49
N GLY A 6 -33.28 11.54 0.06
CA GLY A 6 -32.70 11.75 -1.27
C GLY A 6 -31.80 12.98 -1.40
N GLU A 7 -31.47 13.65 -0.30
CA GLU A 7 -30.57 14.81 -0.30
C GLU A 7 -29.11 14.34 -0.48
N ALA A 8 -28.36 14.99 -1.38
CA ALA A 8 -26.99 14.61 -1.72
C ALA A 8 -25.96 15.64 -1.19
N PHE A 9 -24.96 15.12 -0.47
CA PHE A 9 -23.84 15.88 0.07
C PHE A 9 -22.53 15.45 -0.59
N GLY A 10 -21.83 16.41 -1.19
CA GLY A 10 -20.46 16.23 -1.66
C GLY A 10 -19.49 16.05 -0.50
N PHE A 11 -18.45 15.24 -0.71
CA PHE A 11 -17.34 15.11 0.21
C PHE A 11 -16.08 14.77 -0.58
N ASP A 12 -14.94 15.21 -0.08
CA ASP A 12 -13.65 14.92 -0.67
C ASP A 12 -12.92 13.86 0.14
N VAL A 13 -12.11 13.07 -0.58
CA VAL A 13 -11.18 12.12 0.02
C VAL A 13 -9.82 12.37 -0.60
N ASP A 14 -8.81 12.44 0.25
CA ASP A 14 -7.41 12.48 -0.19
C ASP A 14 -7.13 11.37 -1.22
N ALA A 15 -6.35 11.69 -2.25
CA ALA A 15 -6.14 10.79 -3.39
C ALA A 15 -5.51 9.46 -2.97
N PHE A 16 -4.55 9.49 -2.04
CA PHE A 16 -3.90 8.29 -1.54
C PHE A 16 -4.87 7.45 -0.70
N ARG A 17 -5.63 8.08 0.19
CA ARG A 17 -6.67 7.38 0.97
C ARG A 17 -7.73 6.76 0.06
N LYS A 18 -8.18 7.48 -0.97
CA LYS A 18 -9.13 6.97 -1.97
C LYS A 18 -8.56 5.74 -2.69
N HIS A 19 -7.29 5.79 -3.09
CA HIS A 19 -6.63 4.63 -3.69
C HIS A 19 -6.59 3.43 -2.74
N CYS A 20 -6.23 3.64 -1.47
CA CYS A 20 -6.19 2.57 -0.47
C CYS A 20 -7.57 1.96 -0.23
N LEU A 21 -8.59 2.80 -0.03
CA LEU A 21 -9.98 2.37 0.20
C LEU A 21 -10.56 1.60 -0.99
N LEU A 22 -10.28 2.04 -2.22
CA LEU A 22 -10.79 1.38 -3.43
C LEU A 22 -10.11 0.04 -3.73
N ASN A 23 -8.84 -0.12 -3.35
CA ASN A 23 -8.06 -1.34 -3.62
C ASN A 23 -7.94 -2.26 -2.39
N GLY A 24 -8.54 -1.90 -1.26
CA GLY A 24 -8.46 -2.67 -0.02
C GLY A 24 -7.05 -2.73 0.58
N LEU A 25 -6.27 -1.65 0.45
CA LEU A 25 -4.89 -1.61 0.90
C LEU A 25 -4.81 -1.11 2.36
N ASP A 26 -4.09 -1.86 3.18
CA ASP A 26 -3.58 -1.44 4.48
C ASP A 26 -2.05 -1.29 4.41
N ASP A 27 -1.39 -1.03 5.54
CA ASP A 27 0.07 -0.84 5.59
C ASP A 27 0.84 -2.08 5.09
N ILE A 28 0.31 -3.28 5.36
CA ILE A 28 0.89 -4.54 4.89
C ILE A 28 0.69 -4.66 3.38
N GLY A 29 -0.52 -4.41 2.89
CA GLY A 29 -0.86 -4.43 1.47
C GLY A 29 -0.03 -3.45 0.65
N LEU A 30 0.19 -2.24 1.16
CA LEU A 30 1.10 -1.26 0.57
C LEU A 30 2.54 -1.78 0.51
N THR A 31 3.01 -2.38 1.60
CA THR A 31 4.35 -3.00 1.64
C THR A 31 4.49 -4.13 0.63
N LEU A 32 3.46 -4.96 0.48
CA LEU A 32 3.44 -6.10 -0.44
C LEU A 32 3.48 -5.67 -1.92
N GLN A 33 3.04 -4.47 -2.26
CA GLN A 33 3.21 -3.93 -3.63
C GLN A 33 4.69 -3.81 -4.04
N HIS A 34 5.60 -3.76 -3.06
CA HIS A 34 7.04 -3.68 -3.29
C HIS A 34 7.76 -5.02 -3.15
N ALA A 35 7.04 -6.14 -3.07
CA ALA A 35 7.62 -7.46 -2.80
C ALA A 35 8.78 -7.83 -3.73
N ASP A 36 8.68 -7.56 -5.03
CA ASP A 36 9.74 -7.90 -5.99
C ASP A 36 10.98 -7.01 -5.83
N ALA A 37 10.79 -5.72 -5.55
CA ALA A 37 11.90 -4.80 -5.25
C ALA A 37 12.63 -5.19 -3.96
N ILE A 38 11.86 -5.58 -2.93
CA ILE A 38 12.39 -6.11 -1.67
C ILE A 38 13.21 -7.37 -1.93
N ARG A 39 12.67 -8.35 -2.68
CA ARG A 39 13.39 -9.58 -3.03
C ARG A 39 14.69 -9.32 -3.79
N GLN A 40 14.66 -8.39 -4.75
CA GLN A 40 15.84 -8.03 -5.54
C GLN A 40 16.91 -7.41 -4.64
N TYR A 41 16.53 -6.47 -3.79
CA TYR A 41 17.42 -5.87 -2.81
C TYR A 41 18.03 -6.92 -1.88
N GLU A 42 17.21 -7.80 -1.29
CA GLU A 42 17.67 -8.86 -0.39
C GLU A 42 18.64 -9.82 -1.08
N THR A 43 18.39 -10.17 -2.34
CA THR A 43 19.29 -11.02 -3.13
C THR A 43 20.65 -10.38 -3.31
N SER A 44 20.69 -9.10 -3.66
CA SER A 44 21.95 -8.34 -3.79
C SER A 44 22.66 -8.18 -2.43
N ARG A 45 21.91 -7.97 -1.35
CA ARG A 45 22.46 -7.85 0.01
C ARG A 45 23.07 -9.14 0.52
N LYS A 46 22.47 -10.30 0.22
CA LYS A 46 23.06 -11.60 0.55
C LYS A 46 24.44 -11.79 -0.07
N GLN A 47 24.65 -11.27 -1.28
CA GLN A 47 25.94 -11.36 -1.98
C GLN A 47 26.97 -10.36 -1.44
N SER A 48 26.56 -9.11 -1.18
CA SER A 48 27.46 -8.03 -0.75
C SER A 48 27.77 -8.02 0.75
N ALA A 49 26.87 -8.56 1.58
CA ALA A 49 27.01 -8.61 3.02
C ALA A 49 26.53 -9.97 3.58
N PRO A 50 27.21 -11.09 3.21
CA PRO A 50 26.76 -12.43 3.58
C PRO A 50 26.67 -12.66 5.10
N TRP A 51 27.50 -11.97 5.89
CA TRP A 51 27.49 -12.08 7.36
C TRP A 51 26.21 -11.55 8.03
N LEU A 52 25.36 -10.82 7.31
CA LEU A 52 24.06 -10.36 7.83
C LEU A 52 22.96 -11.44 7.76
N PHE A 53 23.21 -12.56 7.09
CA PHE A 53 22.22 -13.60 6.80
C PHE A 53 22.62 -14.98 7.38
N ASN A 54 23.68 -15.03 8.19
CA ASN A 54 24.20 -16.22 8.85
C ASN A 54 23.72 -16.31 10.31
#